data_AF-A0AAD2FKT3-F1
#
_entry.id   AF-A0AAD2FKT3-F1
#
_cell.length_a   1.000
_cell.length_b   1.000
_cell.length_c   1.000
_cell.angle_alpha   90.00
_cell.angle_beta   90.00
_cell.angle_gamma   90.00
#
_symmetry.space_group_name_H-M   'P 1'
#
loop_
_entity.id
_entity.type
_entity.pdbx_description
1 polymer ?
#
loop_
_entity_poly.entity_id
_entity_poly.type
_entity_poly.pdbx_seq_one_letter_code
_entity_poly.pdbx_strand_id
1 'polypeptide(L)'
;MSSMGYRLTTVKGLKQLKAPKEDGTEQDLEDFLTSLTDKVIIRWADGGDVGYVLEENAEPEIKEPYPMTAAEEADARKVKAYDRLMDKYEDRKDAFRANTVAMFQLVMSNVTTTMRNKIKSTDGHLAASKNKDMVWLMSTIDNIVSGYEEGMTEINEYRL
;
A
#
# COMPACT_ATOMS: atom_id res chain seq x y z
N MET A 1 19.45 7.57 -18.98
CA MET A 1 18.75 8.53 -18.10
C MET A 1 17.29 8.11 -18.03
N SER A 2 16.91 7.25 -17.08
CA SER A 2 15.50 6.93 -16.88
C SER A 2 14.82 8.15 -16.28
N SER A 3 13.80 8.64 -16.99
CA SER A 3 12.84 9.60 -16.46
C SER A 3 12.22 8.99 -15.21
N MET A 4 12.74 9.38 -14.05
CA MET A 4 12.16 9.07 -12.75
C MET A 4 10.78 9.74 -12.73
N GLY A 5 9.73 8.95 -13.00
CA GLY A 5 8.37 9.46 -13.02
C GLY A 5 8.08 10.16 -11.71
N TYR A 6 7.73 11.44 -11.76
CA TYR A 6 7.34 12.21 -10.59
C TYR A 6 6.14 11.51 -9.93
N ARG A 7 6.35 10.92 -8.75
CA ARG A 7 5.27 10.36 -7.94
C ARG A 7 4.44 11.53 -7.43
N LEU A 8 3.29 11.74 -8.06
CA LEU A 8 2.36 12.80 -7.67
C LEU A 8 1.75 12.46 -6.31
N THR A 9 2.02 13.29 -5.30
CA THR A 9 1.36 13.23 -3.98
C THR A 9 -0.06 13.78 -4.01
N THR A 10 -0.48 14.37 -5.13
CA THR A 10 -1.81 14.93 -5.34
C THR A 10 -2.25 14.65 -6.77
N VAL A 11 -3.30 13.84 -6.90
CA VAL A 11 -3.85 13.41 -8.19
C VAL A 11 -5.11 14.23 -8.43
N LYS A 12 -5.07 15.09 -9.45
CA LYS A 12 -6.20 15.96 -9.80
C LYS A 12 -7.42 15.10 -10.16
N GLY A 13 -8.54 15.31 -9.45
CA GLY A 13 -9.78 14.57 -9.69
C GLY A 13 -9.85 13.20 -9.02
N LEU A 14 -8.94 12.90 -8.08
CA LEU A 14 -9.14 11.79 -7.16
C LEU A 14 -10.20 12.20 -6.12
N LYS A 15 -11.27 11.41 -5.99
CA LYS A 15 -12.36 11.67 -5.05
C LYS A 15 -11.81 11.55 -3.62
N GLN A 16 -12.27 12.40 -2.71
CA GLN A 16 -11.95 12.22 -1.31
C GLN A 16 -12.79 11.09 -0.72
N LEU A 17 -12.15 10.15 -0.04
CA LEU A 17 -12.83 9.07 0.67
C LEU A 17 -13.39 9.57 2.00
N LYS A 18 -14.66 9.28 2.24
CA LYS A 18 -15.44 9.76 3.39
C LYS A 18 -15.75 8.62 4.35
N ALA A 19 -15.92 8.94 5.63
CA ALA A 19 -16.43 7.96 6.60
C ALA A 19 -17.96 7.78 6.45
N PRO A 20 -18.56 6.68 6.95
CA PRO A 20 -20.01 6.48 6.86
C PRO A 20 -20.85 7.61 7.47
N LYS A 21 -20.36 8.27 8.53
CA LYS A 21 -21.01 9.44 9.15
C LYS A 21 -21.07 10.68 8.25
N GLU A 22 -20.35 10.67 7.13
CA GLU A 22 -20.30 11.72 6.11
C GLU A 22 -20.91 11.23 4.78
N ASP A 23 -21.79 10.23 4.85
CA ASP A 23 -22.39 9.54 3.70
C ASP A 23 -21.36 8.83 2.79
N GLY A 24 -20.24 8.36 3.38
CA GLY A 24 -19.28 7.49 2.68
C GLY A 24 -19.78 6.05 2.60
N THR A 25 -19.56 5.40 1.46
CA THR A 25 -20.05 4.04 1.16
C THR A 25 -18.92 3.10 0.71
N GLU A 26 -19.16 1.79 0.75
CA GLU A 26 -18.25 0.78 0.17
C GLU A 26 -18.01 1.04 -1.32
N GLN A 27 -19.05 1.47 -2.05
CA GLN A 27 -18.92 1.88 -3.45
C GLN A 27 -17.94 3.05 -3.62
N ASP A 28 -17.92 4.02 -2.68
CA ASP A 28 -16.96 5.12 -2.74
C ASP A 28 -15.51 4.64 -2.55
N LEU A 29 -15.30 3.59 -1.76
CA LEU A 29 -14.01 2.95 -1.58
C LEU A 29 -13.58 2.21 -2.84
N GLU A 30 -14.47 1.41 -3.44
CA GLU A 30 -14.21 0.72 -4.71
C GLU A 30 -13.87 1.70 -5.84
N ASP A 31 -14.65 2.77 -5.99
CA ASP A 31 -14.44 3.82 -7.00
C ASP A 31 -13.09 4.53 -6.80
N PHE A 32 -12.73 4.74 -5.53
CA PHE A 32 -11.47 5.35 -5.14
C PHE A 32 -10.29 4.44 -5.49
N LEU A 33 -10.36 3.14 -5.15
CA LEU A 33 -9.32 2.17 -5.46
C LEU A 33 -9.14 1.97 -6.96
N THR A 34 -10.25 1.85 -7.70
CA THR A 34 -10.23 1.80 -9.16
C THR A 34 -9.55 3.03 -9.75
N SER A 35 -9.84 4.23 -9.22
CA SER A 35 -9.18 5.46 -9.64
C SER A 35 -7.69 5.49 -9.34
N LEU A 36 -7.24 4.90 -8.23
CA LEU A 36 -5.81 4.78 -7.92
C LEU A 36 -5.12 3.84 -8.92
N THR A 37 -5.71 2.69 -9.21
CA THR A 37 -5.17 1.74 -10.18
C THR A 37 -5.07 2.37 -11.57
N ASP A 38 -6.16 2.93 -12.09
CA ASP A 38 -6.23 3.43 -13.47
C ASP A 38 -5.41 4.70 -13.72
N LYS A 39 -5.32 5.59 -12.73
CA LYS A 39 -4.76 6.94 -12.93
C LYS A 39 -3.37 7.11 -12.33
N VAL A 40 -3.03 6.32 -11.31
CA VAL A 40 -1.81 6.50 -10.52
C VAL A 40 -0.85 5.35 -10.79
N ILE A 41 -1.27 4.12 -10.48
CA ILE A 41 -0.42 2.94 -10.49
C ILE A 41 0.14 2.65 -11.89
N ILE A 42 -0.70 2.73 -12.94
CA ILE A 42 -0.27 2.53 -14.34
C ILE A 42 0.88 3.47 -14.75
N ARG A 43 1.05 4.61 -14.07
CA ARG A 43 2.09 5.60 -14.38
C ARG A 43 3.35 5.46 -13.54
N TRP A 44 3.35 4.61 -12.52
CA TRP A 44 4.50 4.42 -11.63
C TRP A 44 5.39 3.29 -12.14
N ALA A 45 6.70 3.50 -12.11
CA ALA A 45 7.66 2.42 -12.32
C ALA A 45 7.44 1.34 -11.26
N ASP A 46 7.30 0.09 -11.70
CA ASP A 46 6.97 -1.06 -10.87
C ASP A 46 5.74 -0.83 -9.97
N GLY A 47 4.76 -0.06 -10.48
CA GLY A 47 3.52 0.24 -9.76
C GLY A 47 2.65 -1.00 -9.51
N GLY A 48 2.79 -2.05 -10.34
CA GLY A 48 1.98 -3.25 -10.24
C GLY A 48 2.05 -3.93 -8.86
N ASP A 49 3.20 -3.88 -8.21
CA ASP A 49 3.39 -4.48 -6.87
C ASP A 49 2.57 -3.76 -5.79
N VAL A 50 2.49 -2.42 -5.83
CA VAL A 50 1.61 -1.69 -4.90
C VAL A 50 0.14 -1.80 -5.32
N GLY A 51 -0.15 -2.00 -6.60
CA GLY A 51 -1.50 -2.33 -7.09
C GLY A 51 -2.00 -3.65 -6.51
N TYR A 52 -1.15 -4.68 -6.48
CA TYR A 52 -1.44 -5.96 -5.83
C TYR A 52 -1.82 -5.78 -4.36
N VAL A 53 -1.14 -4.89 -3.63
CA VAL A 53 -1.49 -4.58 -2.22
C VAL A 53 -2.89 -3.97 -2.11
N LEU A 54 -3.31 -3.13 -3.05
CA LEU A 54 -4.66 -2.53 -3.02
C LEU A 54 -5.75 -3.54 -3.37
N GLU A 55 -5.48 -4.46 -4.28
CA GLU A 55 -6.46 -5.44 -4.79
C GLU A 55 -6.60 -6.64 -3.86
N GLU A 56 -5.48 -7.18 -3.38
CA GLU A 56 -5.44 -8.44 -2.60
C GLU A 56 -5.26 -8.19 -1.10
N ASN A 57 -5.07 -6.93 -0.69
CA ASN A 57 -4.79 -6.56 0.70
C ASN A 57 -3.63 -7.37 1.31
N ALA A 58 -2.60 -7.65 0.50
CA ALA A 58 -1.44 -8.44 0.88
C ALA A 58 -0.17 -7.93 0.20
N GLU A 59 0.99 -8.09 0.84
CA GLU A 59 2.26 -7.78 0.18
C GLU A 59 2.59 -8.80 -0.92
N PRO A 60 3.07 -8.36 -2.09
CA PRO A 60 3.47 -9.26 -3.16
C PRO A 60 4.75 -10.03 -2.80
N GLU A 61 4.83 -11.28 -3.24
CA GLU A 61 6.04 -12.07 -3.08
C GLU A 61 7.11 -11.63 -4.10
N ILE A 62 8.14 -10.94 -3.63
CA ILE A 62 9.34 -10.62 -4.42
C ILE A 62 10.41 -11.68 -4.13
N LYS A 63 10.49 -12.70 -5.00
CA LYS A 63 11.40 -13.84 -4.84
C LYS A 63 12.85 -13.43 -5.07
N GLU A 64 13.69 -13.75 -4.09
CA GLU A 64 15.14 -13.63 -4.22
C GLU A 64 15.67 -14.69 -5.20
N PRO A 65 16.59 -14.33 -6.12
CA PRO A 65 17.26 -15.31 -6.98
C PRO A 65 18.02 -16.37 -6.17
N TYR A 66 17.89 -17.64 -6.56
CA TYR A 66 18.62 -18.72 -5.90
C TYR A 66 20.14 -18.52 -5.97
N PRO A 67 20.89 -18.85 -4.89
CA PRO A 67 22.35 -18.78 -4.92
C PRO A 67 22.93 -19.60 -6.08
N MET A 68 23.99 -19.08 -6.69
CA MET A 68 24.72 -19.80 -7.73
C MET A 68 25.37 -21.07 -7.15
N THR A 69 25.46 -22.11 -7.97
CA THR A 69 26.30 -23.27 -7.65
C THR A 69 27.76 -23.01 -8.05
N ALA A 70 28.71 -23.73 -7.43
CA ALA A 70 30.14 -23.58 -7.76
C ALA A 70 30.47 -23.82 -9.25
N ALA A 71 29.70 -24.68 -9.93
CA ALA A 71 29.86 -24.91 -11.37
C ALA A 71 29.39 -23.73 -12.23
N GLU A 72 28.44 -22.94 -11.74
CA GLU A 72 27.93 -21.75 -12.43
C GLU A 72 28.82 -20.54 -12.19
N GLU A 73 29.40 -20.41 -10.99
CA GLU A 73 30.39 -19.38 -10.67
C GLU A 73 31.64 -19.47 -11.54
N ALA A 74 32.00 -20.67 -12.03
CA ALA A 74 33.11 -20.88 -12.95
C ALA A 74 32.85 -20.32 -14.37
N ASP A 75 31.60 -20.03 -14.74
CA ASP A 75 31.23 -19.44 -16.03
C ASP A 75 30.95 -17.94 -15.88
N ALA A 76 31.88 -17.11 -16.35
CA ALA A 76 31.77 -15.65 -16.28
C ALA A 76 30.49 -15.09 -16.93
N ARG A 77 29.88 -15.79 -17.90
CA ARG A 77 28.61 -15.37 -18.50
C ARG A 77 27.44 -15.58 -17.54
N LYS A 78 27.47 -16.67 -16.77
CA LYS A 78 26.45 -16.99 -15.76
C LYS A 78 26.56 -16.06 -14.55
N VAL A 79 27.77 -15.76 -14.09
CA VAL A 79 28.00 -14.75 -13.04
C VAL A 79 27.38 -13.42 -13.45
N LYS A 80 27.70 -12.92 -14.66
CA LYS A 80 27.12 -11.67 -15.17
C LYS A 80 25.60 -11.71 -15.32
N ALA A 81 25.02 -12.88 -15.65
CA ALA A 81 23.57 -13.03 -15.73
C ALA A 81 22.92 -13.00 -14.34
N TYR A 82 23.56 -13.63 -13.35
CA TYR A 82 23.13 -13.61 -11.96
C TYR A 82 23.20 -12.21 -11.35
N ASP A 83 24.29 -11.47 -11.56
CA ASP A 83 24.42 -10.08 -11.11
C ASP A 83 23.25 -9.22 -11.60
N ARG A 84 22.88 -9.36 -12.88
CA ARG A 84 21.72 -8.65 -13.46
C ARG A 84 20.38 -9.08 -12.86
N LEU A 85 20.26 -10.33 -12.42
CA LEU A 85 19.05 -10.81 -11.74
C LEU A 85 18.97 -10.23 -10.33
N MET A 86 20.09 -10.19 -9.62
CA MET A 86 20.20 -9.57 -8.30
C MET A 86 19.92 -8.06 -8.36
N ASP A 87 20.49 -7.35 -9.34
CA ASP A 87 20.23 -5.92 -9.57
C ASP A 87 18.73 -5.67 -9.75
N LYS A 88 18.08 -6.44 -10.63
CA LYS A 88 16.62 -6.32 -10.87
C LYS A 88 15.79 -6.63 -9.62
N TYR A 89 16.22 -7.60 -8.82
CA TYR A 89 15.55 -7.97 -7.57
C TYR A 89 15.62 -6.83 -6.56
N GLU A 90 16.80 -6.23 -6.35
CA GLU A 90 16.96 -5.08 -5.44
C GLU A 90 16.25 -3.84 -5.98
N ASP A 91 16.33 -3.56 -7.29
CA ASP A 91 15.61 -2.45 -7.94
C ASP A 91 14.09 -2.58 -7.71
N ARG A 92 13.52 -3.77 -7.88
CA ARG A 92 12.08 -4.02 -7.66
C ARG A 92 11.70 -3.84 -6.18
N LYS A 93 12.54 -4.30 -5.23
CA LYS A 93 12.31 -4.09 -3.79
C LYS A 93 12.32 -2.62 -3.41
N ASP A 94 13.29 -1.87 -3.91
CA ASP A 94 13.39 -0.45 -3.63
C ASP A 94 12.26 0.35 -4.28
N ALA A 95 11.88 -0.02 -5.51
CA ALA A 95 10.71 0.53 -6.17
C ALA A 95 9.43 0.26 -5.39
N PHE A 96 9.20 -0.98 -4.95
CA PHE A 96 8.06 -1.37 -4.12
C PHE A 96 8.00 -0.56 -2.83
N ARG A 97 9.08 -0.54 -2.03
CA ARG A 97 9.15 0.25 -0.79
C ARG A 97 8.80 1.71 -1.01
N ALA A 98 9.39 2.32 -2.04
CA ALA A 98 9.19 3.73 -2.29
C ALA A 98 7.79 4.03 -2.88
N ASN A 99 7.20 3.11 -3.64
CA ASN A 99 5.80 3.18 -4.09
C ASN A 99 4.84 3.03 -2.90
N THR A 100 5.08 2.09 -1.98
CA THR A 100 4.28 1.89 -0.76
C THR A 100 4.25 3.14 0.10
N VAL A 101 5.40 3.78 0.35
CA VAL A 101 5.48 5.06 1.09
C VAL A 101 4.64 6.14 0.41
N ALA A 102 4.77 6.28 -0.91
CA ALA A 102 4.05 7.29 -1.67
C ALA A 102 2.53 7.02 -1.69
N MET A 103 2.12 5.76 -1.84
CA MET A 103 0.72 5.37 -1.83
C MET A 103 0.08 5.60 -0.46
N PHE A 104 0.78 5.25 0.62
CA PHE A 104 0.32 5.51 1.99
C PHE A 104 0.03 7.00 2.19
N GLN A 105 0.96 7.86 1.77
CA GLN A 105 0.80 9.31 1.85
C GLN A 105 -0.34 9.81 0.96
N LEU A 106 -0.48 9.26 -0.24
CA LEU A 106 -1.54 9.64 -1.19
C LEU A 106 -2.92 9.29 -0.63
N VAL A 107 -3.13 8.05 -0.17
CA VAL A 107 -4.38 7.61 0.45
C VAL A 107 -4.69 8.48 1.66
N MET A 108 -3.73 8.60 2.59
CA MET A 108 -3.92 9.46 3.75
C MET A 108 -4.21 10.90 3.36
N SER A 109 -3.65 11.46 2.29
CA SER A 109 -3.95 12.85 1.87
C SER A 109 -5.33 13.01 1.24
N ASN A 110 -5.95 11.92 0.77
CA ASN A 110 -7.23 11.91 0.06
C ASN A 110 -8.38 11.31 0.89
N VAL A 111 -8.21 11.09 2.19
CA VAL A 111 -9.33 10.88 3.11
C VAL A 111 -9.79 12.21 3.74
N THR A 112 -11.08 12.31 4.07
CA THR A 112 -11.63 13.45 4.83
C THR A 112 -10.98 13.58 6.21
N THR A 113 -11.16 14.74 6.86
CA THR A 113 -10.70 14.93 8.24
C THR A 113 -11.32 13.93 9.21
N THR A 114 -12.62 13.62 9.06
CA THR A 114 -13.31 12.65 9.91
C THR A 114 -12.76 11.25 9.74
N MET A 115 -12.62 10.79 8.49
CA MET A 115 -12.01 9.49 8.17
C MET A 115 -10.58 9.40 8.70
N ARG A 116 -9.78 10.45 8.46
CA ARG A 116 -8.40 10.54 8.98
C ARG A 116 -8.34 10.41 10.50
N ASN A 117 -9.24 11.06 11.21
CA ASN A 117 -9.27 11.00 12.67
C ASN A 117 -9.64 9.59 13.15
N LYS A 118 -10.60 8.92 12.48
CA LYS A 118 -10.94 7.52 12.76
C LYS A 118 -9.74 6.59 12.54
N ILE A 119 -9.06 6.68 11.40
CA ILE A 119 -7.84 5.90 11.13
C ILE A 119 -6.79 6.13 12.21
N LYS A 120 -6.57 7.39 12.61
CA LYS A 120 -5.58 7.75 13.64
C LYS A 120 -5.93 7.24 15.03
N SER A 121 -7.22 7.02 15.31
CA SER A 121 -7.69 6.44 16.58
C SER A 121 -7.71 4.92 16.59
N THR A 122 -7.55 4.26 15.44
CA THR A 122 -7.49 2.79 15.36
C THR A 122 -6.18 2.27 15.95
N ASP A 123 -6.27 1.21 16.74
CA ASP A 123 -5.12 0.53 17.32
C ASP A 123 -4.13 0.08 16.23
N GLY A 124 -2.83 0.25 16.52
CA GLY A 124 -1.76 -0.05 15.57
C GLY A 124 -1.38 1.11 14.64
N HIS A 125 -2.16 2.20 14.58
CA HIS A 125 -1.87 3.35 13.70
C HIS A 125 -0.44 3.89 13.81
N LEU A 126 0.10 4.01 15.03
CA LEU A 126 1.46 4.55 15.21
C LEU A 126 2.53 3.66 14.56
N ALA A 127 2.41 2.33 14.70
CA ALA A 127 3.33 1.38 14.09
C ALA A 127 3.15 1.36 12.57
N ALA A 128 1.91 1.28 12.10
CA ALA A 128 1.58 1.28 10.67
C ALA A 128 2.06 2.57 9.97
N SER A 129 1.83 3.73 10.58
CA SER A 129 2.27 5.03 10.06
C SER A 129 3.79 5.17 10.02
N LYS A 130 4.50 4.60 11.01
CA LYS A 130 5.97 4.56 11.01
C LYS A 130 6.51 3.68 9.88
N ASN A 131 5.91 2.52 9.67
CA ASN A 131 6.37 1.53 8.69
C ASN A 131 5.78 1.74 7.28
N LYS A 132 4.84 2.67 7.12
CA LYS A 132 4.04 2.84 5.90
C LYS A 132 3.32 1.56 5.49
N ASP A 133 2.76 0.87 6.49
CA ASP A 133 2.02 -0.37 6.31
C ASP A 133 0.72 -0.10 5.55
N MET A 134 0.73 -0.46 4.27
CA MET A 134 -0.41 -0.29 3.38
C MET A 134 -1.51 -1.31 3.62
N VAL A 135 -1.16 -2.54 4.01
CA VAL A 135 -2.12 -3.60 4.30
C VAL A 135 -2.96 -3.22 5.53
N TRP A 136 -2.31 -2.75 6.59
CA TRP A 136 -3.01 -2.24 7.77
C TRP A 136 -3.91 -1.05 7.41
N LEU A 137 -3.43 -0.11 6.59
CA LEU A 137 -4.19 1.06 6.20
C LEU A 137 -5.45 0.70 5.41
N MET A 138 -5.32 -0.20 4.43
CA MET A 138 -6.44 -0.64 3.61
C MET A 138 -7.47 -1.41 4.43
N SER A 139 -7.02 -2.37 5.26
CA SER A 139 -7.89 -3.10 6.18
C SER A 139 -8.64 -2.17 7.15
N THR A 140 -7.96 -1.14 7.66
CA THR A 140 -8.57 -0.16 8.56
C THR A 140 -9.62 0.68 7.86
N ILE A 141 -9.34 1.12 6.63
CA ILE A 141 -10.30 1.89 5.83
C ILE A 141 -11.53 1.05 5.51
N ASP A 142 -11.34 -0.19 5.08
CA ASP A 142 -12.41 -1.14 4.79
C ASP A 142 -13.32 -1.34 6.01
N ASN A 143 -12.74 -1.67 7.17
CA ASN A 143 -13.47 -1.80 8.44
C ASN A 143 -14.28 -0.54 8.80
N ILE A 144 -13.68 0.65 8.63
CA ILE A 144 -14.38 1.91 8.90
C ILE A 144 -15.56 2.11 7.95
N VAL A 145 -15.41 1.77 6.67
CA VAL A 145 -16.43 1.97 5.64
C VAL A 145 -17.57 0.95 5.78
N SER A 146 -17.25 -0.32 6.03
CA SER A 146 -18.25 -1.38 6.28
C SER A 146 -18.96 -1.25 7.63
N GLY A 147 -18.52 -0.31 8.49
CA GLY A 147 -19.14 -0.07 9.80
C GLY A 147 -18.82 -1.15 10.84
N TYR A 148 -17.82 -2.01 10.58
CA TYR A 148 -17.24 -2.89 11.58
C TYR A 148 -16.35 -2.05 12.52
N GLU A 149 -16.97 -1.43 13.52
CA GLU A 149 -16.24 -0.84 14.64
C GLU A 149 -15.79 -1.98 15.59
N GLU A 150 -14.66 -2.63 15.29
CA GLU A 150 -13.93 -3.37 16.33
C GLU A 150 -13.49 -2.34 17.40
N GLY A 151 -14.21 -2.32 18.53
CA GLY A 151 -13.86 -1.47 19.67
C GLY A 151 -14.98 -0.57 20.19
N MET A 152 -16.19 -1.09 20.35
CA MET A 152 -17.02 -0.70 21.49
C MET A 152 -17.11 -1.92 22.40
N THR A 153 -16.04 -2.18 23.16
CA THR A 153 -16.15 -3.07 24.32
C THR A 153 -17.30 -2.54 25.17
N GLU A 154 -18.35 -3.34 25.27
CA GLU A 154 -19.40 -3.16 26.26
C GLU A 154 -18.74 -3.02 27.64
N ILE A 155 -18.62 -1.80 28.15
CA ILE A 155 -18.56 -1.59 29.59
C ILE A 155 -20.02 -1.64 30.06
N ASN A 156 -20.59 -2.84 30.02
CA ASN A 156 -21.72 -3.23 30.86
C ASN A 156 -21.17 -4.20 31.89
N GLU A 157 -21.69 -4.11 33.12
CA GLU A 157 -21.19 -4.74 34.36
C GLU A 157 -20.05 -3.91 35.00
N TYR A 158 -20.23 -3.14 36.09
CA TYR A 158 -21.07 -3.32 37.27
C TYR A 158 -21.54 -1.96 37.82
N ARG A 159 -22.87 -1.78 37.87
CA ARG A 159 -23.54 -0.92 38.85
C ARG A 159 -24.69 -1.71 39.45
N LEU A 160 -24.36 -2.50 40.47
CA LEU A 160 -25.22 -2.84 41.60
C LEU A 160 -24.31 -3.03 42.83
#